data_AF-E6PSC6-F1
#
_entry.id   AF-E6PSC6-F1
#
_cell.length_a   1.000
_cell.length_b   1.000
_cell.length_c   1.000
_cell.angle_alpha   90.00
_cell.angle_beta   90.00
_cell.angle_gamma   90.00
#
_symmetry.space_group_name_H-M   'P 1'
#
loop_
_entity.id
_entity.type
_entity.pdbx_description
1 polymer ?
#
loop_
_entity_poly.entity_id
_entity_poly.type
_entity_poly.pdbx_seq_one_letter_code
_entity_poly.pdbx_strand_id
1 'polypeptide(L)'
;MHEEDVVRPLLTRQEIRRLKKEIAATGSAYAAEQLLVDSTRKGHDKLALHRYALLRRLDPTRCAAFEGYCSAVAASLSPEDVQRAFEHMDRAWKTRAVSFRQP
;
A
#
# COMPACT_ATOMS: atom_id res chain seq x y z
N MET A 1 -24.54 -22.20 9.23
CA MET A 1 -23.12 -22.09 8.84
C MET A 1 -22.76 -20.62 8.95
N HIS A 2 -22.30 -20.19 10.12
CA HIS A 2 -21.77 -18.84 10.27
C HIS A 2 -20.29 -18.97 10.00
N GLU A 3 -19.89 -18.57 8.79
CA GLU A 3 -18.50 -18.36 8.45
C GLU A 3 -17.91 -17.45 9.52
N GLU A 4 -16.93 -17.99 10.26
CA GLU A 4 -16.14 -17.23 11.20
C GLU A 4 -15.62 -16.00 10.45
N ASP A 5 -16.16 -14.84 10.79
CA ASP A 5 -15.57 -13.55 10.50
C ASP A 5 -14.30 -13.50 11.34
N VAL A 6 -13.27 -14.23 10.89
CA VAL A 6 -11.94 -14.25 11.49
C VAL A 6 -11.41 -12.86 11.23
N VAL A 7 -11.74 -11.95 12.16
CA VAL A 7 -11.20 -10.61 12.22
C VAL A 7 -9.70 -10.79 12.33
N ARG A 8 -9.00 -10.81 11.18
CA ARG A 8 -7.55 -10.94 11.16
C ARG A 8 -7.02 -9.87 12.10
N PRO A 9 -6.14 -10.19 13.06
CA PRO A 9 -5.59 -9.18 13.95
C PRO A 9 -4.89 -8.09 13.12
N LEU A 10 -4.94 -6.85 13.62
CA LEU A 10 -4.16 -5.76 13.03
C LEU A 10 -2.67 -6.13 13.05
N LEU A 11 -1.94 -5.69 12.02
CA LEU A 11 -0.53 -6.04 11.90
C LEU A 11 0.27 -5.40 13.03
N THR A 12 1.13 -6.21 13.63
CA THR A 12 2.17 -5.77 14.56
C THR A 12 3.27 -4.99 13.83
N ARG A 13 4.09 -4.26 14.59
CA ARG A 13 5.25 -3.53 14.04
C ARG A 13 6.25 -4.46 13.35
N GLN A 14 6.43 -5.68 13.86
CA GLN A 14 7.35 -6.65 13.26
C GLN A 14 6.83 -7.17 11.92
N GLU A 15 5.52 -7.47 11.83
CA GLU A 15 4.89 -7.89 10.57
C GLU A 15 4.92 -6.78 9.52
N ILE A 16 4.64 -5.54 9.91
CA ILE A 16 4.75 -4.39 8.99
C ILE A 16 6.18 -4.28 8.43
N ARG A 17 7.21 -4.44 9.27
CA ARG A 17 8.61 -4.42 8.83
C ARG A 17 8.92 -5.59 7.89
N ARG A 18 8.43 -6.79 8.19
CA ARG A 18 8.61 -7.99 7.35
C ARG A 18 7.99 -7.77 5.96
N LEU A 19 6.74 -7.32 5.91
CA LEU A 19 6.03 -7.08 4.64
C LEU A 19 6.70 -5.97 3.82
N LYS A 20 7.14 -4.89 4.46
CA LYS A 20 7.93 -3.84 3.78
C LYS A 20 9.21 -4.41 3.18
N LYS A 21 9.92 -5.28 3.91
CA LYS A 21 11.14 -5.95 3.40
C LYS A 21 10.82 -6.89 2.24
N GLU A 22 9.71 -7.60 2.29
CA GLU A 22 9.26 -8.48 1.22
C GLU A 22 8.97 -7.70 -0.08
N ILE A 23 8.21 -6.61 0.01
CA ILE A 23 8.02 -5.67 -1.11
C ILE A 23 9.37 -5.14 -1.61
N ALA A 24 10.30 -4.88 -0.69
CA ALA A 24 11.64 -4.39 -1.01
C ALA A 24 12.53 -5.43 -1.72
N ALA A 25 12.32 -6.71 -1.47
CA ALA A 25 13.11 -7.80 -2.05
C ALA A 25 12.51 -8.32 -3.36
N THR A 26 11.19 -8.53 -3.40
CA THR A 26 10.53 -9.28 -4.47
C THR A 26 9.47 -8.48 -5.23
N GLY A 27 9.08 -7.31 -4.73
CA GLY A 27 7.92 -6.59 -5.30
C GLY A 27 6.59 -7.29 -5.02
N SER A 28 6.48 -8.06 -3.93
CA SER A 28 5.27 -8.81 -3.55
C SER A 28 4.02 -7.92 -3.48
N ALA A 29 3.12 -8.08 -4.45
CA ALA A 29 1.82 -7.41 -4.48
C ALA A 29 0.93 -7.85 -3.29
N TYR A 30 0.99 -9.13 -2.91
CA TYR A 30 0.28 -9.64 -1.74
C TYR A 30 0.72 -8.93 -0.45
N ALA A 31 2.03 -8.71 -0.26
CA ALA A 31 2.51 -7.98 0.90
C ALA A 31 2.07 -6.50 0.89
N ALA A 32 2.01 -5.86 -0.27
CA ALA A 32 1.49 -4.50 -0.42
C ALA A 32 -0.02 -4.42 -0.09
N GLU A 33 -0.79 -5.40 -0.53
CA GLU A 33 -2.22 -5.55 -0.22
C GLU A 33 -2.46 -5.73 1.28
N GLN A 34 -1.72 -6.62 1.96
CA GLN A 34 -1.85 -6.81 3.41
C GLN A 34 -1.56 -5.51 4.19
N LEU A 35 -0.55 -4.75 3.76
CA LEU A 35 -0.28 -3.44 4.34
C LEU A 35 -1.44 -2.45 4.06
N LEU A 36 -2.02 -2.45 2.86
CA LEU A 36 -3.14 -1.58 2.55
C LEU A 36 -4.35 -1.89 3.45
N VAL A 37 -4.74 -3.15 3.57
CA VAL A 37 -5.82 -3.63 4.46
C VAL A 37 -5.61 -3.15 5.89
N ASP A 38 -4.39 -3.26 6.42
CA ASP A 38 -4.08 -2.80 7.77
C ASP A 38 -4.23 -1.28 7.93
N SER A 39 -3.91 -0.50 6.89
CA SER A 39 -4.05 0.97 6.94
C SER A 39 -5.49 1.42 6.83
N THR A 40 -6.29 0.78 5.97
CA THR A 40 -7.72 1.11 5.84
C THR A 40 -8.46 0.79 7.15
N ARG A 41 -8.16 -0.35 7.78
CA ARG A 41 -8.75 -0.73 9.07
C ARG A 41 -8.35 0.17 10.23
N LYS A 42 -7.17 0.78 10.17
CA LYS A 42 -6.70 1.76 11.16
C LYS A 42 -7.19 3.18 10.88
N GLY A 43 -7.87 3.43 9.75
CA GLY A 43 -8.26 4.79 9.33
C GLY A 43 -7.05 5.68 9.00
N HIS A 44 -5.92 5.08 8.60
CA HIS A 44 -4.73 5.83 8.24
C HIS A 44 -4.79 6.29 6.77
N ASP A 45 -5.70 7.20 6.47
CA ASP A 45 -6.07 7.67 5.13
C ASP A 45 -4.90 7.97 4.19
N LYS A 46 -3.99 8.87 4.58
CA LYS A 46 -2.81 9.23 3.75
C LYS A 46 -1.92 8.01 3.48
N LEU A 47 -1.69 7.18 4.50
CA LEU A 47 -0.86 5.99 4.39
C LEU A 47 -1.52 4.90 3.55
N ALA A 48 -2.84 4.76 3.64
CA ALA A 48 -3.63 3.87 2.81
C ALA A 48 -3.52 4.31 1.34
N LEU A 49 -3.62 5.60 1.03
CA LEU A 49 -3.46 6.11 -0.34
C LEU A 49 -2.07 5.82 -0.91
N HIS A 50 -1.01 6.02 -0.13
CA HIS A 50 0.34 5.62 -0.53
C HIS A 50 0.46 4.12 -0.82
N ARG A 51 -0.12 3.27 0.04
CA ARG A 51 -0.08 1.81 -0.12
C ARG A 51 -0.94 1.33 -1.29
N TYR A 52 -2.04 2.03 -1.56
CA TYR A 52 -2.90 1.79 -2.73
C TYR A 52 -2.18 2.12 -4.04
N ALA A 53 -1.51 3.27 -4.11
CA ALA A 53 -0.68 3.61 -5.26
C ALA A 53 0.41 2.55 -5.51
N LEU A 54 0.98 1.97 -4.44
CA LEU A 54 1.98 0.93 -4.53
C LEU A 54 1.40 -0.36 -5.08
N LEU A 55 0.28 -0.81 -4.52
CA LEU A 55 -0.42 -1.99 -4.98
C LEU A 55 -0.82 -1.84 -6.45
N ARG A 56 -1.38 -0.70 -6.85
CA ARG A 56 -1.80 -0.43 -8.23
C ARG A 56 -0.65 -0.57 -9.24
N ARG A 57 0.56 -0.24 -8.82
CA ARG A 57 1.76 -0.34 -9.65
C ARG A 57 2.35 -1.76 -9.71
N LEU A 58 2.16 -2.55 -8.66
CA LEU A 58 2.61 -3.95 -8.61
C LEU A 58 1.60 -4.90 -9.28
N ASP A 59 0.32 -4.71 -8.97
CA ASP A 59 -0.79 -5.52 -9.48
C ASP A 59 -2.11 -4.71 -9.38
N PRO A 60 -2.57 -4.07 -10.46
CA PRO A 60 -3.80 -3.28 -10.45
C PRO A 60 -5.06 -4.14 -10.26
N THR A 61 -5.00 -5.45 -10.51
CA THR A 61 -6.18 -6.32 -10.37
C THR A 61 -6.62 -6.49 -8.92
N ARG A 62 -5.68 -6.32 -7.97
CA ARG A 62 -5.93 -6.39 -6.52
C ARG A 62 -6.48 -5.09 -5.93
N CYS A 63 -6.54 -4.01 -6.71
CA CYS A 63 -7.00 -2.71 -6.23
C CYS A 63 -8.52 -2.58 -6.12
N ALA A 64 -9.28 -3.38 -6.85
CA ALA A 64 -10.74 -3.22 -6.99
C ALA A 64 -11.47 -3.12 -5.63
N ALA A 65 -11.07 -3.93 -4.65
CA ALA A 65 -11.68 -3.94 -3.32
C ALA A 65 -11.46 -2.63 -2.52
N PHE A 66 -10.50 -1.80 -2.91
CA PHE A 66 -10.11 -0.57 -2.21
C PHE A 66 -10.47 0.70 -2.96
N GLU A 67 -10.90 0.61 -4.22
CA GLU A 67 -11.20 1.76 -5.08
C GLU A 67 -12.17 2.74 -4.42
N GLY A 68 -13.27 2.24 -3.85
CA GLY A 68 -14.27 3.07 -3.19
C GLY A 68 -13.69 3.86 -2.00
N TYR A 69 -12.96 3.18 -1.11
CA TYR A 69 -12.32 3.82 0.03
C TYR A 69 -11.25 4.82 -0.42
N CYS A 70 -10.33 4.41 -1.30
CA CYS A 70 -9.23 5.27 -1.74
C CYS A 70 -9.71 6.46 -2.59
N SER A 71 -10.80 6.31 -3.34
CA SER A 71 -11.44 7.43 -4.05
C SER A 71 -12.07 8.42 -3.07
N ALA A 72 -12.75 7.94 -2.02
CA ALA A 72 -13.33 8.80 -1.00
C ALA A 72 -12.24 9.56 -0.22
N VAL A 73 -11.15 8.89 0.15
CA VAL A 73 -10.01 9.54 0.81
C VAL A 73 -9.32 10.53 -0.14
N ALA A 74 -9.14 10.19 -1.42
CA ALA A 74 -8.53 11.13 -2.37
C ALA A 74 -9.38 12.40 -2.53
N ALA A 75 -10.71 12.27 -2.49
CA ALA A 75 -11.62 13.41 -2.57
C ALA A 75 -11.64 14.28 -1.30
N SER A 76 -11.26 13.73 -0.14
CA SER A 76 -11.19 14.47 1.12
C SER A 76 -9.85 15.15 1.38
N LEU A 77 -8.81 14.80 0.61
CA LEU A 77 -7.48 15.37 0.71
C LEU A 77 -7.30 16.54 -0.28
N SER A 78 -6.34 17.42 0.01
CA SER A 78 -5.96 18.44 -0.95
C SER A 78 -5.25 17.80 -2.16
N PRO A 79 -5.34 18.41 -3.35
CA PRO A 79 -4.64 17.92 -4.55
C PRO A 79 -3.14 17.72 -4.32
N GLU A 80 -2.50 18.57 -3.51
CA GLU A 80 -1.07 18.50 -3.19
C GLU A 80 -0.74 17.28 -2.31
N ASP A 81 -1.61 16.94 -1.36
CA ASP A 81 -1.46 15.75 -0.53
C ASP A 81 -1.59 14.47 -1.37
N VAL A 82 -2.54 14.46 -2.31
CA VAL A 82 -2.71 13.36 -3.28
C VAL A 82 -1.49 13.26 -4.18
N GLN A 83 -1.01 14.38 -4.74
CA GLN A 83 0.17 14.40 -5.60
C GLN A 83 1.43 13.92 -4.88
N ARG A 84 1.67 14.40 -3.65
CA ARG A 84 2.78 13.90 -2.80
C ARG A 84 2.69 12.40 -2.55
N ALA A 85 1.47 11.85 -2.46
CA ALA A 85 1.27 10.42 -2.29
C ALA A 85 1.85 9.61 -3.46
N PHE A 86 1.62 10.08 -4.68
CA PHE A 86 2.11 9.47 -5.92
C PHE A 86 3.58 9.80 -6.23
N GLU A 87 4.07 11.00 -5.91
CA GLU A 87 5.47 11.40 -6.16
C GLU A 87 6.47 10.68 -5.26
N HIS A 88 6.16 10.54 -3.96
CA HIS A 88 7.02 9.82 -3.02
C HIS A 88 7.27 8.37 -3.47
N MET A 89 6.25 7.79 -4.10
CA MET A 89 6.26 6.46 -4.69
C MET A 89 7.18 6.34 -5.90
N ASP A 90 7.08 7.28 -6.84
CA ASP A 90 7.94 7.30 -8.03
C ASP A 90 9.42 7.50 -7.64
N ARG A 91 9.69 8.36 -6.65
CA ARG A 91 11.04 8.58 -6.12
C ARG A 91 11.61 7.34 -5.45
N ALA A 92 10.88 6.71 -4.52
CA ALA A 92 11.35 5.52 -3.81
C ALA A 92 11.68 4.34 -4.75
N TRP A 93 10.98 4.25 -5.88
CA TRP A 93 11.23 3.22 -6.89
C TRP A 93 12.36 3.59 -7.84
N LYS A 94 12.46 4.85 -8.28
CA LYS A 94 13.60 5.33 -9.08
C LYS A 94 14.93 5.11 -8.35
N THR A 95 14.99 5.36 -7.05
CA THR A 95 16.20 5.06 -6.26
C THR A 95 16.53 3.56 -6.27
N ARG A 96 15.53 2.66 -6.22
CA ARG A 96 15.75 1.21 -6.32
C ARG A 96 16.16 0.76 -7.72
N ALA A 97 15.57 1.31 -8.77
CA ALA A 97 15.96 1.01 -10.16
C ALA A 97 17.42 1.42 -10.45
N VAL A 98 17.91 2.48 -9.79
CA VAL A 98 19.31 2.90 -9.86
C VAL A 98 20.22 1.96 -9.05
N SER A 99 19.79 1.48 -7.88
CA SER A 99 20.57 0.52 -7.08
C SER A 99 20.70 -0.89 -7.69
N PHE A 100 19.85 -1.29 -8.63
CA PHE A 100 20.00 -2.52 -9.42
C PHE A 100 20.82 -2.33 -10.71
N ARG A 101 21.24 -1.10 -11.02
CA ARG A 101 22.18 -0.76 -12.09
C ARG A 101 23.48 -0.24 -11.49
N GLN A 102 24.22 -1.09 -10.78
CA GLN A 102 25.66 -0.92 -10.72
C GLN A 102 26.32 -2.24 -11.18
N PRO A 103 27.22 -2.17 -12.17
CA PRO A 103 27.92 -3.35 -12.72
C PRO A 103 28.85 -4.01 -11.69
#